data_AF-J9BD33-F1
#
_entry.id   AF-J9BD33-F1
#
_cell.length_a   1.000
_cell.length_b   1.000
_cell.length_c   1.000
_cell.angle_alpha   90.00
_cell.angle_beta   90.00
_cell.angle_gamma   90.00
#
_symmetry.space_group_name_H-M   'P 1'
#
loop_
_entity.id
_entity.type
_entity.pdbx_description
1 polymer ?
#
loop_
_entity_poly.entity_id
_entity_poly.type
_entity_poly.pdbx_seq_one_letter_code
_entity_poly.pdbx_strand_id
1 'polypeptide(L)'
;MPRCRGARSWYFGVFNGLCSTICILLISVVIRERRRHHEARGWALMEIFLLGAALLYAVLLLDWFNSAISTCCFAVWLRQIGFSTFYGSIVLKIYRNLQEYRVRKAHHVIVKEEDLMKYLACLLALTLTGLIAWTLGSFADQELWKSTWPQCPIQMWCLAWQGYESLFLIYGMRLCYKARNSSWLERWQFTVAVCLEAIVTLLANFI
;
A
#
# COMPACT_ATOMS: atom_id res chain seq x y z
N MET A 1 0.13 -11.28 34.21
CA MET A 1 0.59 -9.88 34.41
C MET A 1 0.18 -9.02 33.20
N PRO A 2 -0.89 -8.21 33.25
CA PRO A 2 -1.40 -7.51 32.05
C PRO A 2 -1.28 -5.96 32.06
N ARG A 3 -0.53 -5.33 32.97
CA ARG A 3 -0.60 -3.86 33.17
C ARG A 3 0.39 -2.96 32.42
N CYS A 4 1.33 -3.49 31.61
CA CYS A 4 2.32 -2.65 30.91
C CYS A 4 2.10 -2.50 29.39
N ARG A 5 1.03 -3.07 28.81
CA ARG A 5 0.74 -3.00 27.36
C ARG A 5 -0.09 -1.76 26.97
N GLY A 6 -0.84 -1.17 27.92
CA GLY A 6 -1.81 -0.09 27.65
C GLY A 6 -1.20 1.28 27.30
N ALA A 7 -0.16 1.73 28.01
CA ALA A 7 0.39 3.07 27.80
C ALA A 7 1.18 3.20 26.46
N ARG A 8 1.92 2.15 26.08
CA ARG A 8 2.70 2.13 24.83
C ARG A 8 1.81 2.02 23.59
N SER A 9 0.69 1.29 23.70
CA SER A 9 -0.34 1.18 22.66
C SER A 9 -1.09 2.50 22.48
N TRP A 10 -1.39 3.24 23.55
CA TRP A 10 -2.08 4.54 23.46
C TRP A 10 -1.30 5.60 22.67
N TYR A 11 -0.02 5.81 22.97
CA TYR A 11 0.80 6.79 22.22
C TYR A 11 0.93 6.41 20.74
N PHE A 12 1.11 5.11 20.47
CA PHE A 12 1.21 4.61 19.10
C PHE A 12 -0.10 4.81 18.34
N GLY A 13 -1.24 4.51 18.96
CA GLY A 13 -2.55 4.75 18.39
C GLY A 13 -2.81 6.23 18.11
N VAL A 14 -2.47 7.13 19.03
CA VAL A 14 -2.71 8.58 18.86
C VAL A 14 -1.86 9.11 17.70
N PHE A 15 -0.59 8.71 17.63
CA PHE A 15 0.29 9.07 16.54
C PHE A 15 -0.24 8.60 15.18
N ASN A 16 -0.68 7.34 15.08
CA ASN A 16 -1.23 6.79 13.83
C ASN A 16 -2.56 7.45 13.44
N GLY A 17 -3.42 7.78 14.41
CA GLY A 17 -4.65 8.53 14.16
C GLY A 17 -4.38 9.94 13.66
N LEU A 18 -3.41 10.64 14.26
CA LEU A 18 -2.94 11.94 13.77
C LEU A 18 -2.37 11.82 12.36
N CYS A 19 -1.56 10.80 12.07
CA CYS A 19 -0.99 10.60 10.74
C CYS A 19 -2.07 10.31 9.69
N SER A 20 -3.04 9.45 10.01
CA SER A 20 -4.19 9.14 9.14
C SER A 20 -5.05 10.38 8.84
N THR A 21 -5.37 11.17 9.87
CA THR A 21 -6.13 12.43 9.68
C THR A 21 -5.37 13.44 8.83
N ILE A 22 -4.05 13.58 9.04
CA ILE A 22 -3.20 14.40 8.19
C ILE A 22 -3.23 13.91 6.73
N CYS A 23 -3.13 12.61 6.49
CA CYS A 23 -3.24 12.05 5.13
C CYS A 23 -4.58 12.40 4.47
N ILE A 24 -5.70 12.30 5.19
CA ILE A 24 -7.04 12.66 4.67
C ILE A 24 -7.15 14.16 4.37
N LEU A 25 -6.57 15.01 5.22
CA LEU A 25 -6.50 16.45 4.97
C LEU A 25 -5.67 16.75 3.72
N LEU A 26 -4.53 16.08 3.54
CA LEU A 26 -3.71 16.22 2.35
C LEU A 26 -4.44 15.76 1.07
N ILE A 27 -5.22 14.67 1.13
CA ILE A 27 -6.10 14.26 0.02
C ILE A 27 -7.07 15.39 -0.33
N SER A 28 -7.70 15.99 0.67
CA SER A 28 -8.65 17.09 0.49
C SER A 28 -8.00 18.32 -0.18
N VAL A 29 -6.77 18.65 0.22
CA VAL A 29 -5.97 19.73 -0.40
C VAL A 29 -5.60 19.36 -1.83
N VAL A 30 -5.12 18.15 -2.09
CA VAL A 30 -4.76 17.66 -3.43
C VAL A 30 -5.95 17.71 -4.39
N ILE A 31 -7.14 17.31 -3.94
CA ILE A 31 -8.38 17.40 -4.74
C ILE A 31 -8.74 18.85 -5.05
N ARG A 32 -8.62 19.74 -4.05
CA ARG A 32 -8.90 21.16 -4.22
C ARG A 32 -7.94 21.79 -5.24
N GLU A 33 -6.67 21.47 -5.14
CA GLU A 33 -5.63 22.01 -6.00
C GLU A 33 -5.72 21.46 -7.42
N ARG A 34 -6.05 20.16 -7.57
CA ARG A 34 -6.40 19.54 -8.85
C ARG A 34 -7.55 20.27 -9.55
N ARG A 35 -8.59 20.67 -8.80
CA ARG A 35 -9.72 21.45 -9.35
C ARG A 35 -9.35 22.88 -9.70
N ARG A 36 -8.35 23.48 -9.04
CA ARG A 36 -7.93 24.86 -9.33
C ARG A 36 -6.97 24.97 -10.50
N HIS A 37 -5.97 24.09 -10.58
CA HIS A 37 -4.86 24.29 -11.50
C HIS A 37 -5.04 23.65 -12.87
N HIS A 38 -6.00 22.72 -13.08
CA HIS A 38 -6.24 22.00 -14.36
C HIS A 38 -4.97 21.38 -15.02
N GLU A 39 -3.79 21.51 -14.43
CA GLU A 39 -2.56 20.87 -14.85
C GLU A 39 -2.65 19.40 -14.44
N ALA A 40 -3.16 18.59 -15.37
CA ALA A 40 -3.48 17.19 -15.17
C ALA A 40 -2.28 16.30 -14.80
N ARG A 41 -1.03 16.79 -14.95
CA ARG A 41 0.16 15.93 -14.93
C ARG A 41 0.60 15.55 -13.51
N GLY A 42 0.08 14.43 -13.00
CA GLY A 42 0.64 13.72 -11.85
C GLY A 42 -0.14 13.78 -10.53
N TRP A 43 -1.18 14.60 -10.43
CA TRP A 43 -1.99 14.75 -9.21
C TRP A 43 -2.75 13.47 -8.84
N ALA A 44 -3.22 12.71 -9.83
CA ALA A 44 -3.97 11.46 -9.58
C ALA A 44 -3.11 10.39 -8.88
N LEU A 45 -1.82 10.27 -9.22
CA LEU A 45 -0.93 9.31 -8.55
C LEU A 45 -0.66 9.70 -7.10
N MET A 46 -0.53 11.00 -6.82
CA MET A 46 -0.32 11.51 -5.46
C MET A 46 -1.58 11.32 -4.60
N GLU A 47 -2.76 11.52 -5.16
CA GLU A 47 -4.04 11.25 -4.51
C GLU A 47 -4.14 9.78 -4.06
N ILE A 48 -3.79 8.86 -4.97
CA ILE A 48 -3.89 7.42 -4.69
C ILE A 48 -2.79 6.96 -3.73
N PHE A 49 -1.59 7.53 -3.82
CA PHE A 49 -0.52 7.31 -2.83
C PHE A 49 -0.99 7.66 -1.42
N LEU A 50 -1.60 8.83 -1.23
CA LEU A 50 -2.12 9.25 0.07
C LEU A 50 -3.30 8.38 0.54
N LEU A 51 -4.16 7.94 -0.38
CA LEU A 51 -5.24 7.00 -0.08
C LEU A 51 -4.68 5.67 0.45
N GLY A 52 -3.67 5.11 -0.21
CA GLY A 52 -3.01 3.88 0.23
C GLY A 52 -2.36 4.03 1.61
N ALA A 53 -1.69 5.16 1.87
CA ALA A 53 -1.11 5.47 3.17
C ALA A 53 -2.19 5.56 4.27
N ALA A 54 -3.30 6.25 4.00
CA ALA A 54 -4.41 6.36 4.95
C ALA A 54 -5.02 4.99 5.30
N LEU A 55 -5.15 4.09 4.31
CA LEU A 55 -5.62 2.72 4.54
C LEU A 55 -4.65 1.89 5.39
N LEU A 56 -3.34 2.00 5.15
CA LEU A 56 -2.33 1.32 5.96
C LEU A 56 -2.35 1.81 7.42
N TYR A 57 -2.49 3.11 7.65
CA TYR A 57 -2.65 3.66 9.00
C TYR A 57 -3.98 3.24 9.64
N ALA A 58 -5.05 3.07 8.85
CA ALA A 58 -6.35 2.63 9.35
C ALA A 58 -6.29 1.20 9.92
N VAL A 59 -5.46 0.30 9.38
CA VAL A 59 -5.23 -1.04 9.96
C VAL A 59 -4.73 -0.93 11.40
N LEU A 60 -3.83 0.01 11.67
CA LEU A 60 -3.27 0.22 13.01
C LEU A 60 -4.28 0.84 13.99
N LEU A 61 -5.31 1.52 13.47
CA LEU A 61 -6.42 2.01 14.28
C LEU A 61 -7.36 0.87 14.69
N LEU A 62 -7.47 -0.20 13.90
CA LEU A 62 -8.27 -1.37 14.27
C LEU A 62 -7.73 -2.09 15.52
N ASP A 63 -6.42 -2.04 15.77
CA ASP A 63 -5.82 -2.54 17.02
C ASP A 63 -6.40 -1.84 18.26
N TRP A 64 -6.65 -0.54 18.16
CA TRP A 64 -7.25 0.23 19.25
C TRP A 64 -8.71 -0.21 19.47
N PHE A 65 -9.47 -0.37 18.39
CA PHE A 65 -10.90 -0.70 18.45
C PHE A 65 -11.22 -2.16 18.85
N ASN A 66 -10.29 -2.85 19.56
CA ASN A 66 -10.21 -4.22 20.14
C ASN A 66 -11.51 -4.85 20.75
N SER A 67 -12.69 -4.58 20.21
CA SER A 67 -13.99 -4.91 20.79
C SER A 67 -14.99 -5.42 19.76
N ALA A 68 -14.70 -5.34 18.46
CA ALA A 68 -15.60 -5.84 17.41
C ALA A 68 -15.22 -7.26 16.96
N ILE A 69 -16.22 -8.14 16.91
CA ILE A 69 -16.16 -9.45 16.26
C ILE A 69 -15.86 -9.22 14.76
N SER A 70 -14.95 -10.00 14.15
CA SER A 70 -14.46 -9.88 12.75
C SER A 70 -13.38 -8.82 12.44
N THR A 71 -12.71 -8.21 13.43
CA THR A 71 -11.61 -7.24 13.18
C THR A 71 -10.45 -7.83 12.40
N CYS A 72 -10.15 -9.13 12.56
CA CYS A 72 -9.10 -9.80 11.80
C CYS A 72 -9.35 -9.75 10.27
N CYS A 73 -10.59 -9.97 9.85
CA CYS A 73 -10.96 -9.94 8.43
C CYS A 73 -10.77 -8.54 7.83
N PHE A 74 -11.29 -7.52 8.52
CA PHE A 74 -11.10 -6.13 8.10
C PHE A 74 -9.63 -5.72 8.05
N ALA A 75 -8.82 -6.16 9.02
CA ALA A 75 -7.39 -5.88 9.02
C ALA A 75 -6.67 -6.48 7.81
N VAL A 76 -6.98 -7.73 7.43
CA VAL A 76 -6.41 -8.37 6.23
C VAL A 76 -6.79 -7.62 4.96
N TRP A 77 -8.07 -7.27 4.81
CA TRP A 77 -8.57 -6.51 3.65
C TRP A 77 -7.89 -5.15 3.53
N LEU A 78 -7.91 -4.36 4.62
CA LEU A 78 -7.31 -3.02 4.63
C LEU A 78 -5.81 -3.06 4.41
N ARG A 79 -5.11 -4.05 4.99
CA ARG A 79 -3.66 -4.21 4.81
C ARG A 79 -3.34 -4.51 3.35
N GLN A 80 -4.05 -5.44 2.73
CA GLN A 80 -3.76 -5.83 1.34
C GLN A 80 -4.10 -4.73 0.35
N ILE A 81 -5.28 -4.11 0.48
CA ILE A 81 -5.68 -2.98 -0.38
C ILE A 81 -4.74 -1.80 -0.16
N GLY A 82 -4.40 -1.49 1.10
CA GLY A 82 -3.47 -0.42 1.45
C GLY A 82 -2.09 -0.63 0.84
N PHE A 83 -1.51 -1.83 0.99
CA PHE A 83 -0.23 -2.20 0.39
C PHE A 83 -0.24 -2.03 -1.13
N SER A 84 -1.25 -2.63 -1.79
CA SER A 84 -1.37 -2.61 -3.24
C SER A 84 -1.63 -1.22 -3.80
N THR A 85 -2.39 -0.38 -3.09
CA THR A 85 -2.63 1.02 -3.48
C THR A 85 -1.38 1.87 -3.29
N PHE A 86 -0.76 1.78 -2.11
CA PHE A 86 0.42 2.57 -1.73
C PHE A 86 1.62 2.21 -2.59
N TYR A 87 2.09 0.97 -2.54
CA TYR A 87 3.24 0.53 -3.32
C TYR A 87 2.94 0.46 -4.82
N GLY A 88 1.69 0.17 -5.21
CA GLY A 88 1.21 0.30 -6.59
C GLY A 88 1.46 1.69 -7.16
N SER A 89 1.04 2.73 -6.44
CA SER A 89 1.24 4.12 -6.87
C SER A 89 2.72 4.50 -6.97
N ILE A 90 3.58 4.05 -6.04
CA ILE A 90 5.04 4.29 -6.07
C ILE A 90 5.65 3.65 -7.31
N VAL A 91 5.35 2.37 -7.56
CA VAL A 91 5.86 1.61 -8.72
C VAL A 91 5.44 2.26 -10.03
N LEU A 92 4.19 2.72 -10.13
CA LEU A 92 3.68 3.43 -11.31
C LEU A 92 4.33 4.81 -11.49
N LYS A 93 4.60 5.53 -10.41
CA LYS A 93 5.35 6.80 -10.45
C LYS A 93 6.78 6.58 -10.95
N ILE A 94 7.48 5.54 -10.46
CA ILE A 94 8.81 5.14 -10.96
C ILE A 94 8.73 4.78 -12.45
N TYR A 95 7.73 3.98 -12.84
CA TYR A 95 7.54 3.55 -14.23
C TYR A 95 7.35 4.74 -15.17
N ARG A 96 6.46 5.68 -14.81
CA ARG A 96 6.23 6.92 -15.56
C ARG A 96 7.52 7.72 -15.72
N ASN A 97 8.23 7.97 -14.62
CA ASN A 97 9.48 8.73 -14.64
C ASN A 97 10.55 8.05 -15.50
N LEU A 98 10.64 6.72 -15.45
CA LEU A 98 11.56 5.94 -16.27
C LEU A 98 11.23 6.07 -17.76
N GLN A 99 9.95 5.99 -18.13
CA GLN A 99 9.50 6.15 -19.51
C GLN A 99 9.77 7.56 -20.03
N GLU A 100 9.45 8.59 -19.24
CA GLU A 100 9.74 9.98 -19.61
C GLU A 100 11.25 10.22 -19.84
N TYR A 101 12.11 9.65 -18.99
CA TYR A 101 13.56 9.76 -19.15
C TYR A 101 14.08 9.03 -20.40
N ARG A 102 13.49 7.87 -20.75
CA ARG A 102 13.81 7.16 -22.00
C ARG A 102 13.35 7.93 -23.23
N VAL A 103 12.17 8.53 -23.16
CA VAL A 103 11.58 9.34 -24.24
C VAL A 103 12.42 10.58 -24.56
N ARG A 104 13.11 11.17 -23.57
CA ARG A 104 14.10 12.24 -23.82
C ARG A 104 15.33 11.77 -24.61
N LYS A 105 15.60 10.46 -24.69
CA LYS A 105 16.76 9.89 -25.41
C LYS A 105 16.41 9.19 -26.74
N ALA A 106 15.15 8.83 -26.99
CA ALA A 106 14.70 8.23 -28.24
C ALA A 106 13.20 8.49 -28.47
N HIS A 107 12.83 8.79 -29.73
CA HIS A 107 11.51 9.05 -30.31
C HIS A 107 10.25 8.97 -29.40
N HIS A 108 9.41 10.01 -29.49
CA HIS A 108 8.37 10.38 -28.51
C HIS A 108 7.17 9.41 -28.43
N VAL A 109 7.20 8.44 -27.53
CA VAL A 109 6.01 7.67 -27.11
C VAL A 109 5.44 8.31 -25.84
N ILE A 110 4.38 9.10 -26.00
CA ILE A 110 3.66 9.72 -24.87
C ILE A 110 2.90 8.62 -24.13
N VAL A 111 3.38 8.25 -22.94
CA VAL A 111 2.60 7.39 -22.03
C VAL A 111 1.42 8.21 -21.53
N LYS A 112 0.20 7.83 -21.91
CA LYS A 112 -1.02 8.48 -21.43
C LYS A 112 -1.25 8.15 -19.96
N GLU A 113 -1.66 9.14 -19.18
CA GLU A 113 -1.98 8.95 -17.76
C GLU A 113 -3.14 7.98 -17.54
N GLU A 114 -4.05 7.89 -18.51
CA GLU A 114 -5.15 6.93 -18.53
C GLU A 114 -4.65 5.48 -18.49
N ASP A 115 -3.59 5.16 -19.24
CA ASP A 115 -3.05 3.80 -19.27
C ASP A 115 -2.41 3.43 -17.93
N LEU A 116 -1.77 4.39 -17.27
CA LEU A 116 -1.20 4.20 -15.93
C LEU A 116 -2.28 3.92 -14.89
N MET A 117 -3.40 4.65 -14.95
CA MET A 117 -4.56 4.42 -14.09
C MET A 117 -5.20 3.05 -14.35
N LYS A 118 -5.26 2.60 -15.60
CA LYS A 118 -5.72 1.23 -15.94
C LYS A 118 -4.83 0.16 -15.33
N TYR A 119 -3.50 0.33 -15.34
CA TYR A 119 -2.58 -0.61 -14.67
C TYR A 119 -2.83 -0.67 -13.17
N LEU A 120 -3.07 0.47 -12.52
CA LEU A 120 -3.40 0.49 -11.09
C LEU A 120 -4.74 -0.17 -10.80
N ALA A 121 -5.77 0.15 -11.59
CA ALA A 121 -7.08 -0.44 -11.46
C ALA A 121 -7.04 -1.96 -11.66
N CYS A 122 -6.24 -2.45 -12.62
CA CYS A 122 -6.00 -3.88 -12.82
C CYS A 122 -5.32 -4.52 -11.61
N LEU A 123 -4.29 -3.88 -11.06
CA LEU A 123 -3.61 -4.35 -9.86
C LEU A 123 -4.55 -4.42 -8.65
N LEU A 124 -5.39 -3.39 -8.46
CA LEU A 124 -6.40 -3.38 -7.40
C LEU A 124 -7.48 -4.44 -7.63
N ALA A 125 -7.95 -4.61 -8.86
CA ALA A 125 -8.91 -5.65 -9.21
C ALA A 125 -8.36 -7.05 -8.87
N LEU A 126 -7.09 -7.33 -9.20
CA LEU A 126 -6.42 -8.58 -8.83
C LEU A 126 -6.37 -8.79 -7.31
N THR A 127 -6.14 -7.72 -6.54
CA THR A 127 -6.11 -7.83 -5.07
C THR A 127 -7.49 -8.07 -4.49
N LEU A 128 -8.51 -7.39 -5.02
CA LEU A 128 -9.89 -7.56 -4.61
C LEU A 128 -10.40 -8.96 -4.95
N THR A 129 -10.11 -9.49 -6.14
CA THR A 129 -10.49 -10.86 -6.49
C THR A 129 -9.78 -11.88 -5.60
N GLY A 130 -8.50 -11.69 -5.29
CA GLY A 130 -7.79 -12.51 -4.32
C GLY A 130 -8.42 -12.46 -2.92
N LEU A 131 -8.83 -11.28 -2.47
CA LEU A 131 -9.47 -11.08 -1.15
C LEU A 131 -10.85 -11.72 -1.09
N ILE A 132 -11.63 -11.60 -2.18
CA ILE A 132 -12.92 -12.28 -2.31
C ILE A 132 -12.71 -13.79 -2.29
N ALA A 133 -11.76 -14.32 -3.06
CA ALA A 133 -11.43 -15.75 -3.07
C ALA A 133 -11.01 -16.26 -1.69
N TRP A 134 -10.17 -15.50 -0.98
CA TRP A 134 -9.78 -15.80 0.40
C TRP A 134 -10.98 -15.79 1.35
N THR A 135 -11.86 -14.80 1.23
CA THR A 135 -13.06 -14.66 2.08
C THR A 135 -14.02 -15.83 1.87
N LEU A 136 -14.23 -16.24 0.61
CA LEU A 136 -15.06 -17.40 0.26
C LEU A 136 -14.41 -18.72 0.73
N GLY A 137 -13.10 -18.87 0.53
CA GLY A 137 -12.35 -20.06 0.95
C GLY A 137 -12.25 -20.21 2.47
N SER A 138 -12.25 -19.09 3.21
CA SER A 138 -12.16 -19.06 4.67
C SER A 138 -13.53 -18.89 5.34
N PHE A 139 -14.62 -18.99 4.58
CA PHE A 139 -15.97 -18.83 5.12
C PHE A 139 -16.35 -19.93 6.13
N ALA A 140 -15.77 -21.13 5.96
CA ALA A 140 -15.99 -22.26 6.86
C ALA A 140 -15.23 -22.14 8.21
N ASP A 141 -14.19 -21.32 8.27
CA ASP A 141 -13.34 -21.17 9.46
C ASP A 141 -13.96 -20.21 10.49
N GLN A 142 -14.92 -20.70 11.28
CA GLN A 142 -15.59 -19.87 12.30
C GLN A 142 -14.63 -19.23 13.32
N GLU A 143 -13.49 -19.87 13.58
CA GLU A 143 -12.44 -19.35 14.47
C GLU A 143 -11.84 -18.04 13.93
N LEU A 144 -11.69 -17.89 12.61
CA LEU A 144 -11.19 -16.64 11.99
C LEU A 144 -12.17 -15.48 12.21
N TRP A 145 -13.47 -15.74 12.02
CA TRP A 145 -14.52 -14.71 12.11
C TRP A 145 -14.79 -14.26 13.55
N LYS A 146 -14.57 -15.15 14.52
CA LYS A 146 -14.70 -14.85 15.95
C LYS A 146 -13.42 -14.26 16.56
N SER A 147 -12.27 -14.45 15.93
CA SER A 147 -10.98 -13.96 16.43
C SER A 147 -10.85 -12.43 16.35
N THR A 148 -10.20 -11.87 17.36
CA THR A 148 -9.89 -10.45 17.44
C THR A 148 -8.42 -10.21 17.06
N TRP A 149 -8.17 -9.19 16.25
CA TRP A 149 -6.81 -8.74 15.95
C TRP A 149 -6.08 -8.34 17.26
N PRO A 150 -4.78 -8.65 17.48
CA PRO A 150 -3.77 -9.19 16.56
C PRO A 150 -3.64 -10.72 16.52
N GLN A 151 -4.39 -11.46 17.35
CA GLN A 151 -4.22 -12.91 17.49
C GLN A 151 -5.08 -13.65 16.45
N CYS A 152 -4.74 -13.50 15.17
CA CYS A 152 -5.40 -14.19 14.07
C CYS A 152 -4.84 -15.61 13.88
N PRO A 153 -5.69 -16.64 13.60
CA PRO A 153 -5.21 -17.98 13.31
C PRO A 153 -4.37 -17.99 12.03
N ILE A 154 -3.29 -18.77 12.02
CA ILE A 154 -2.40 -18.87 10.86
C ILE A 154 -3.08 -19.71 9.77
N GLN A 155 -3.16 -19.17 8.56
CA GLN A 155 -3.82 -19.80 7.42
C GLN A 155 -2.85 -20.00 6.26
N MET A 156 -3.10 -21.02 5.43
CA MET A 156 -2.29 -21.28 4.23
C MET A 156 -2.27 -20.08 3.26
N TRP A 157 -3.35 -19.30 3.24
CA TRP A 157 -3.47 -18.07 2.44
C TRP A 157 -2.42 -17.01 2.79
N CYS A 158 -1.85 -17.02 4.01
CA CYS A 158 -0.75 -16.14 4.37
C CYS A 158 0.44 -16.29 3.42
N LEU A 159 0.75 -17.52 2.98
CA LEU A 159 1.83 -17.76 2.02
C LEU A 159 1.52 -17.18 0.63
N ALA A 160 0.27 -17.25 0.19
CA ALA A 160 -0.16 -16.67 -1.09
C ALA A 160 -0.04 -15.14 -1.06
N TRP A 161 -0.49 -14.49 0.02
CA TRP A 161 -0.35 -13.05 0.21
C TRP A 161 1.11 -12.61 0.28
N GLN A 162 1.91 -13.36 1.04
CA GLN A 162 3.35 -13.14 1.13
C GLN A 162 4.04 -13.27 -0.23
N GLY A 163 3.70 -14.29 -1.01
CA GLY A 163 4.23 -14.49 -2.36
C GLY A 163 3.86 -13.33 -3.28
N TYR A 164 2.61 -12.87 -3.23
CA TYR A 164 2.13 -11.70 -3.97
C TYR A 164 2.92 -10.43 -3.63
N GLU A 165 3.11 -10.13 -2.34
CA GLU A 165 3.84 -8.94 -1.87
C GLU A 165 5.31 -8.99 -2.30
N SER A 166 5.97 -10.13 -2.10
CA SER A 166 7.37 -10.33 -2.51
C SER A 166 7.56 -10.17 -4.02
N LEU A 167 6.69 -10.77 -4.83
CA LEU A 167 6.76 -10.63 -6.30
C LEU A 167 6.56 -9.18 -6.73
N PHE A 168 5.63 -8.48 -6.09
CA PHE A 168 5.37 -7.07 -6.37
C PHE A 168 6.58 -6.18 -6.02
N LEU A 169 7.21 -6.38 -4.86
CA LEU A 169 8.40 -5.63 -4.46
C LEU A 169 9.62 -5.96 -5.33
N ILE A 170 9.80 -7.22 -5.74
CA ILE A 170 10.83 -7.61 -6.69
C ILE A 170 10.64 -6.87 -8.02
N TYR A 171 9.41 -6.77 -8.52
CA TYR A 171 9.12 -5.99 -9.72
C TYR A 171 9.47 -4.49 -9.52
N GLY A 172 9.13 -3.91 -8.37
CA GLY A 172 9.53 -2.55 -7.99
C GLY A 172 11.05 -2.36 -7.98
N MET A 173 11.81 -3.29 -7.39
CA MET A 173 13.28 -3.26 -7.39
C MET A 173 13.85 -3.34 -8.80
N ARG A 174 13.29 -4.17 -9.68
CA ARG A 174 13.70 -4.27 -11.10
C ARG A 174 13.54 -2.94 -11.83
N LEU A 175 12.47 -2.21 -11.56
CA LEU A 175 12.27 -0.87 -12.13
C LEU A 175 13.26 0.16 -11.57
N CYS A 176 13.49 0.14 -10.24
CA CYS A 176 14.49 1.01 -9.61
C CYS A 176 15.90 0.74 -10.18
N TYR A 177 16.27 -0.53 -10.40
CA TYR A 177 17.53 -0.90 -11.02
C TYR A 177 17.66 -0.37 -12.45
N LYS A 178 16.60 -0.46 -13.26
CA LYS A 178 16.59 0.14 -14.62
C LYS A 178 16.72 1.67 -14.56
N ALA A 179 16.18 2.31 -13.52
CA ALA A 179 16.29 3.74 -13.29
C ALA A 179 17.66 4.19 -12.73
N ARG A 180 18.60 3.28 -12.40
CA ARG A 180 19.87 3.64 -11.73
C ARG A 180 20.77 4.63 -12.47
N ASN A 181 20.58 4.82 -13.77
CA ASN A 181 21.36 5.76 -14.57
C ASN A 181 20.62 7.08 -14.85
N SER A 182 19.42 7.28 -14.31
CA SER A 182 18.67 8.53 -14.49
C SER A 182 19.09 9.59 -13.46
N SER A 183 19.18 10.85 -13.86
CA SER A 183 19.66 11.96 -13.01
C SER A 183 18.56 12.60 -12.14
N TRP A 184 17.43 11.94 -11.92
CA TRP A 184 16.29 12.52 -11.20
C TRP A 184 16.49 12.51 -9.66
N LEU A 185 16.22 13.65 -9.01
CA LEU A 185 16.54 13.90 -7.59
C LEU A 185 15.84 12.96 -6.61
N GLU A 186 14.55 12.71 -6.80
CA GLU A 186 13.72 11.88 -5.90
C GLU A 186 13.94 10.35 -6.09
N ARG A 187 14.81 9.94 -7.03
CA ARG A 187 15.06 8.51 -7.33
C ARG A 187 15.50 7.71 -6.09
N TRP A 188 16.37 8.30 -5.27
CA TRP A 188 16.91 7.64 -4.09
C TRP A 188 15.83 7.37 -3.05
N GLN A 189 14.86 8.27 -2.89
CA GLN A 189 13.76 8.11 -1.93
C GLN A 189 12.90 6.89 -2.26
N PHE A 190 12.53 6.70 -3.53
CA PHE A 190 11.74 5.53 -3.93
C PHE A 190 12.51 4.23 -3.87
N THR A 191 13.79 4.24 -4.24
CA THR A 191 14.63 3.04 -4.15
C THR A 191 14.75 2.60 -2.70
N VAL A 192 15.05 3.55 -1.80
CA VAL A 192 15.14 3.28 -0.37
C VAL A 192 13.81 2.78 0.19
N ALA A 193 12.68 3.39 -0.18
CA ALA A 193 11.36 2.94 0.27
C ALA A 193 11.06 1.49 -0.14
N VAL A 194 11.27 1.13 -1.41
CA VAL A 194 11.02 -0.25 -1.91
C VAL A 194 12.00 -1.25 -1.30
N CYS A 195 13.27 -0.88 -1.14
CA CYS A 195 14.27 -1.74 -0.52
C CYS A 195 13.98 -1.97 0.97
N LEU A 196 13.61 -0.93 1.72
CA LEU A 196 13.25 -1.05 3.13
C LEU A 196 12.04 -1.94 3.32
N GLU A 197 11.00 -1.77 2.52
CA GLU A 197 9.83 -2.63 2.60
C GLU A 197 10.19 -4.08 2.29
N ALA A 198 10.97 -4.34 1.23
CA ALA A 198 11.41 -5.70 0.90
C ALA A 198 12.19 -6.35 2.05
N ILE A 199 13.04 -5.60 2.75
CA ILE A 199 13.76 -6.08 3.93
C ILE A 199 12.78 -6.40 5.06
N VAL A 200 11.84 -5.50 5.36
CA VAL A 200 10.82 -5.71 6.41
C VAL A 200 9.99 -6.97 6.12
N THR A 201 9.51 -7.11 4.88
CA THR A 201 8.74 -8.27 4.41
C THR A 201 9.53 -9.58 4.52
N LEU A 202 10.84 -9.57 4.26
CA LEU A 202 11.70 -10.75 4.42
C LEU A 202 11.96 -11.08 5.90
N LEU A 203 12.24 -10.07 6.72
CA LEU A 203 12.49 -10.25 8.15
C LEU A 203 11.24 -10.78 8.87
N ALA A 204 10.06 -10.29 8.52
CA ALA A 204 8.79 -10.75 9.09
C ALA A 204 8.44 -12.21 8.73
N ASN A 205 9.09 -12.78 7.71
CA ASN A 205 8.89 -14.18 7.31
C ASN A 205 9.93 -15.12 7.96
N PHE A 206 11.13 -14.60 8.28
CA PHE A 206 12.20 -15.37 8.89
C PHE A 206 12.07 -15.52 10.42
N ILE A 207 11.19 -14.73 11.05
CA ILE A 207 10.90 -14.73 12.51
C ILE A 207 9.56 -15.44 12.74
#